data_AF-A0A938SIT6-F1
#
_entry.id   AF-A0A938SIT6-F1
#
_cell.length_a   1.000
_cell.length_b   1.000
_cell.length_c   1.000
_cell.angle_alpha   90.00
_cell.angle_beta   90.00
_cell.angle_gamma   90.00
#
_symmetry.space_group_name_H-M   'P 1'
#
loop_
_entity.id
_entity.type
_entity.pdbx_description
1 polymer ?
#
loop_
_entity_poly.entity_id
_entity_poly.type
_entity_poly.pdbx_seq_one_letter_code
_entity_poly.pdbx_strand_id
1 'polypeptide(L)'
;MKKLMSLLSAGIVYFCVATVLAQVALIATLWLKGALDESRWYRVLAALHGIDVVTLQAQLVANEKSPMAEQPAHAAKREAQTLKSLDLDLREMAIDKGLSDLLTLQTTVQTDQTRFQEITRSYDLQLQKQAEDEQSAAMLELQRTLEALKPAQTKEQLVKMWEDEARDDVAAVLTKMNVDKRKRVLAEFKQGADADLLAEILKMIRSGEPVASQIQATLDTLGQINRSE
;
A
#
# COMPACT_ATOMS: atom_id res chain seq x y z
N MET A 1 -30.12 22.53 16.00
CA MET A 1 -28.99 21.64 16.37
C MET A 1 -27.96 21.47 15.25
N LYS A 2 -28.32 21.13 14.00
CA LYS A 2 -27.35 20.97 12.88
C LYS A 2 -26.49 22.22 12.56
N LYS A 3 -27.06 23.44 12.64
CA LYS A 3 -26.29 24.69 12.43
C LYS A 3 -25.26 24.96 13.53
N LEU A 4 -25.53 24.56 14.77
CA LEU A 4 -24.61 24.76 15.90
C LEU A 4 -23.39 23.82 15.79
N MET A 5 -23.60 22.57 15.36
CA MET A 5 -22.51 21.61 15.09
C MET A 5 -21.62 22.04 13.92
N SER A 6 -22.19 22.61 12.85
CA SER A 6 -21.41 23.11 11.71
C SER A 6 -20.56 24.35 12.05
N LEU A 7 -21.05 25.22 12.94
CA LEU A 7 -20.28 26.37 13.43
C LEU A 7 -19.12 25.95 14.32
N LEU A 8 -19.32 24.92 15.17
CA LEU A 8 -18.24 24.37 15.99
C LEU A 8 -17.16 23.69 15.15
N SER A 9 -17.54 22.88 14.15
CA SER A 9 -16.58 22.20 13.28
C SER A 9 -15.79 23.19 12.41
N ALA A 10 -16.44 24.25 11.92
CA ALA A 10 -15.75 25.31 11.19
C ALA A 10 -14.74 26.07 12.09
N GLY A 11 -15.09 26.35 13.35
CA GLY A 11 -14.20 27.01 14.29
C GLY A 11 -12.89 26.24 14.54
N ILE A 12 -12.98 24.91 14.68
CA ILE A 12 -11.79 24.05 14.87
C ILE A 12 -10.90 24.05 13.62
N VAL A 13 -11.49 24.00 12.42
CA VAL A 13 -10.74 24.05 11.16
C VAL A 13 -10.02 25.39 11.01
N TYR A 14 -10.72 26.51 11.27
CA TYR A 14 -10.08 27.84 11.22
C TYR A 14 -8.97 27.99 12.25
N PHE A 15 -9.13 27.44 13.45
CA PHE A 15 -8.09 27.44 14.48
C PHE A 15 -6.85 26.64 14.03
N CYS A 16 -7.06 25.47 13.40
CA CYS A 16 -5.98 24.64 12.87
C CYS A 16 -5.24 25.31 11.69
N VAL A 17 -5.97 25.98 10.80
CA VAL A 17 -5.36 26.74 9.70
C VAL A 17 -4.57 27.94 10.24
N ALA A 18 -5.08 28.61 11.28
CA ALA A 18 -4.39 29.73 11.92
C ALA A 18 -3.09 29.30 12.62
N THR A 19 -3.07 28.14 13.29
CA THR A 19 -1.84 27.62 13.93
C THR A 19 -0.77 27.25 12.91
N VAL A 20 -1.15 26.65 11.78
CA VAL A 20 -0.20 26.35 10.69
C VAL A 20 0.37 27.64 10.09
N LEU A 21 -0.47 28.64 9.83
CA LEU A 21 -0.01 29.94 9.32
C LEU A 21 0.94 30.64 10.30
N ALA A 22 0.69 30.56 11.60
CA ALA A 22 1.57 31.11 12.62
C ALA A 22 2.94 30.42 12.64
N GLN A 23 2.98 29.09 12.50
CA GLN A 23 4.25 28.34 12.42
C GLN A 23 5.07 28.72 11.18
N VAL A 24 4.42 28.85 10.02
CA VAL A 24 5.08 29.25 8.78
C VAL A 24 5.63 30.68 8.89
N ALA A 25 4.87 31.60 9.47
CA ALA A 25 5.34 32.97 9.71
C ALA A 25 6.55 33.03 10.67
N LEU A 26 6.57 32.17 11.70
CA LEU A 26 7.69 32.09 12.63
C LEU A 26 8.96 31.59 11.93
N ILE A 27 8.84 30.56 11.08
CA ILE A 27 9.96 30.06 10.27
C ILE A 27 10.44 31.12 9.27
N ALA A 28 9.51 31.82 8.60
CA ALA A 28 9.85 32.87 7.64
C ALA A 28 10.57 34.06 8.30
N THR A 29 10.13 34.48 9.50
CA THR A 29 10.80 35.56 10.24
C THR A 29 12.17 35.13 10.79
N LEU A 30 12.36 33.85 11.13
CA LEU A 30 13.67 33.29 11.49
C LEU A 30 14.63 33.24 10.29
N TRP A 31 14.12 32.92 9.09
CA TRP A 31 14.88 32.96 7.85
C TRP A 31 15.30 34.39 7.48
N LEU A 32 14.37 35.37 7.51
CA LEU A 32 14.69 36.77 7.17
C LEU A 32 15.66 37.43 8.16
N LYS A 33 15.63 37.04 9.44
CA LYS A 33 16.57 37.56 10.45
C LYS A 33 17.97 36.94 10.36
N GLY A 34 18.23 36.04 9.41
CA GLY A 34 19.55 35.41 9.24
C GLY A 34 19.96 34.57 10.46
N ALA A 35 18.98 34.07 11.24
CA ALA A 35 19.25 33.27 12.44
C ALA A 35 19.65 31.81 12.12
N LEU A 36 19.55 31.42 10.85
CA LEU A 36 20.10 30.18 10.28
C LEU A 36 21.55 30.37 9.84
N ASP A 37 22.33 31.02 10.70
CA ASP A 37 23.78 30.99 10.57
C ASP A 37 24.26 29.58 10.97
N GLU A 38 25.13 28.99 10.15
CA GLU A 38 25.62 27.62 10.26
C GLU A 38 26.17 27.35 11.68
N SER A 39 26.75 28.39 12.30
CA SER A 39 27.26 28.41 13.67
C SER A 39 26.22 28.12 14.77
N ARG A 40 24.93 28.41 14.54
CA ARG A 40 23.85 28.21 15.51
C ARG A 40 23.15 26.87 15.34
N TRP A 41 23.11 26.32 14.13
CA TRP A 41 22.61 24.96 13.90
C TRP A 41 23.45 23.93 14.66
N TYR A 42 24.78 24.08 14.64
CA TYR A 42 25.67 23.25 15.46
C TYR A 42 25.45 23.42 16.97
N ARG A 43 25.08 24.61 17.46
CA ARG A 43 24.76 24.82 18.89
C ARG A 43 23.45 24.16 19.30
N VAL A 44 22.44 24.17 18.43
CA VAL A 44 21.18 23.47 18.68
C VAL A 44 21.39 21.96 18.63
N LEU A 45 22.17 21.47 17.66
CA LEU A 45 22.50 20.04 17.56
C LEU A 45 23.36 19.56 18.75
N ALA A 46 24.30 20.39 19.20
CA ALA A 46 25.13 20.14 20.37
C ALA A 46 24.32 20.21 21.68
N ALA A 47 23.40 21.16 21.82
CA ALA A 47 22.49 21.24 22.96
C ALA A 47 21.54 20.04 23.03
N LEU A 48 21.06 19.54 21.89
CA LEU A 48 20.24 18.34 21.81
C LEU A 48 21.01 17.07 22.22
N HIS A 49 22.31 17.03 21.93
CA HIS A 49 23.23 15.98 22.41
C HIS A 49 23.77 16.25 23.82
N GLY A 50 23.32 17.32 24.50
CA GLY A 50 23.72 17.66 25.87
C GLY A 50 25.15 18.19 26.03
N ILE A 51 25.79 18.60 24.93
CA ILE A 51 27.17 19.08 24.93
C ILE A 51 27.15 20.60 24.77
N ASP A 52 27.34 21.32 25.87
CA ASP A 52 27.46 22.78 25.84
C ASP A 52 28.85 23.16 25.33
N VAL A 53 28.93 23.47 24.04
CA VAL A 53 30.15 23.90 23.33
C VAL A 53 30.87 25.09 24.00
N VAL A 54 30.16 25.92 24.76
CA VAL A 54 30.76 27.04 25.51
C VAL A 54 31.53 26.52 26.73
N THR A 55 31.01 25.51 27.42
CA THR A 55 31.72 24.88 28.54
C THR A 55 32.93 24.09 28.06
N LEU A 56 32.84 23.46 26.89
CA LEU A 56 33.93 22.66 26.31
C LEU A 56 35.13 23.54 25.91
N GLN A 57 34.86 24.70 25.31
CA GLN A 57 35.91 25.67 24.97
C GLN A 57 36.50 26.33 26.23
N ALA A 58 35.68 26.61 27.25
CA ALA A 58 36.17 27.11 28.54
C ALA A 58 37.04 26.08 29.28
N GLN A 59 36.68 24.79 29.23
CA GLN A 59 37.48 23.70 29.82
C GLN A 59 38.79 23.48 29.08
N LEU A 60 38.81 23.57 27.74
CA LEU A 60 40.04 23.47 26.95
C LEU A 60 41.02 24.60 27.28
N VAL A 61 40.54 25.84 27.37
CA VAL A 61 41.38 27.01 27.74
C VAL A 61 41.80 26.96 29.21
N ALA A 62 40.99 26.39 30.11
CA ALA A 62 41.35 26.19 31.51
C ALA A 62 42.41 25.08 31.69
N ASN A 63 42.34 24.01 30.90
CA ASN A 63 43.30 22.90 30.96
C ASN A 63 44.68 23.32 30.39
N GLU A 64 44.70 24.23 29.41
CA GLU A 64 45.94 24.76 28.83
C GLU A 64 46.71 25.70 29.79
N LYS A 65 46.04 26.26 30.81
CA LYS A 65 46.62 27.21 31.78
C LYS A 65 47.02 26.59 33.13
N SER A 66 46.91 25.28 33.31
CA SER A 66 47.39 24.64 34.54
C SER A 66 48.93 24.67 34.62
N PRO A 67 49.52 25.23 35.70
CA PRO A 67 50.96 25.19 35.91
C PRO A 67 51.38 23.73 36.09
N MET A 68 52.49 23.35 35.45
CA MET A 68 53.13 22.02 35.45
C MET A 68 52.61 21.07 36.52
N ALA A 69 51.67 20.20 36.12
CA ALA A 69 51.23 19.09 36.95
C ALA A 69 52.44 18.23 37.31
N GLU A 70 52.66 18.06 38.61
CA GLU A 70 53.60 17.14 39.24
C GLU A 70 53.52 15.80 38.49
N GLN A 71 54.63 15.38 37.85
CA GLN A 71 54.60 14.21 36.98
C GLN A 71 54.16 12.99 37.80
N PRO A 72 53.01 12.35 37.47
CA PRO A 72 52.55 11.21 38.25
C PRO A 72 53.59 10.11 38.16
N ALA A 73 53.86 9.46 39.31
CA ALA A 73 54.76 8.32 39.41
C ALA A 73 54.42 7.29 38.31
N HIS A 74 55.43 6.67 37.69
CA HIS A 74 55.26 5.78 36.53
C HIS A 74 54.16 4.72 36.69
N ALA A 75 53.87 4.27 37.93
CA ALA A 75 52.78 3.34 38.25
C ALA A 75 51.38 3.92 37.92
N ALA A 76 51.09 5.16 38.35
CA ALA A 76 49.81 5.81 38.10
C ALA A 76 49.54 6.05 36.60
N LYS A 77 50.59 6.28 35.80
CA LYS A 77 50.45 6.36 34.34
C LYS A 77 50.09 5.03 33.70
N ARG A 78 50.63 3.91 34.21
CA ARG A 78 50.29 2.56 33.71
C ARG A 78 48.85 2.18 34.05
N GLU A 79 48.41 2.47 35.27
CA GLU A 79 47.02 2.24 35.68
C GLU A 79 46.02 3.05 34.83
N ALA A 80 46.32 4.32 34.57
CA ALA A 80 45.51 5.15 33.68
C ALA A 80 45.47 4.61 32.24
N GLN A 81 46.59 4.08 31.73
CA GLN A 81 46.64 3.44 30.41
C GLN A 81 45.80 2.17 30.35
N THR A 82 45.84 1.32 31.38
CA THR A 82 45.04 0.08 31.44
C THR A 82 43.54 0.36 31.57
N LEU A 83 43.15 1.39 32.31
CA LEU A 83 41.74 1.80 32.39
C LEU A 83 41.24 2.36 31.05
N LYS A 84 42.11 3.10 30.33
CA LYS A 84 41.77 3.63 29.01
C LYS A 84 41.66 2.52 27.95
N SER A 85 42.52 1.51 27.97
CA SER A 85 42.38 0.36 27.06
C SER A 85 41.10 -0.42 27.34
N LEU A 86 40.76 -0.63 28.62
CA LEU A 86 39.51 -1.28 28.99
C LEU A 86 38.27 -0.49 28.52
N ASP A 87 38.27 0.84 28.63
CA ASP A 87 37.18 1.67 28.10
C ASP A 87 37.03 1.52 26.59
N LEU A 88 38.14 1.45 25.85
CA LEU A 88 38.12 1.21 24.40
C LEU A 88 37.57 -0.18 24.07
N ASP A 89 38.01 -1.22 24.77
CA ASP A 89 37.53 -2.60 24.56
C ASP A 89 36.03 -2.71 24.85
N LEU A 90 35.54 -2.04 25.91
CA LEU A 90 34.11 -2.00 26.24
C LEU A 90 33.30 -1.28 25.15
N ARG A 91 33.83 -0.19 24.58
CA ARG A 91 33.19 0.52 23.47
C ARG A 91 33.16 -0.33 22.20
N GLU A 92 34.26 -1.00 21.87
CA GLU A 92 34.33 -1.90 20.71
C GLU A 92 33.29 -3.02 20.84
N MET A 93 33.24 -3.69 21.99
CA MET A 93 32.21 -4.71 22.26
C MET A 93 30.77 -4.15 22.19
N ALA A 94 30.55 -2.92 22.68
CA ALA A 94 29.23 -2.28 22.60
C ALA A 94 28.83 -1.96 21.16
N ILE A 95 29.78 -1.51 20.33
CA ILE A 95 29.56 -1.22 18.90
C ILE A 95 29.30 -2.52 18.14
N ASP A 96 30.11 -3.55 18.36
CA ASP A 96 29.96 -4.86 17.70
C ASP A 96 28.61 -5.50 18.04
N LYS A 97 28.23 -5.45 19.32
CA LYS A 97 26.91 -5.91 19.76
C LYS A 97 25.79 -5.09 19.11
N GLY A 98 25.91 -3.76 19.11
CA GLY A 98 24.93 -2.89 18.47
C GLY A 98 24.78 -3.18 16.98
N LEU A 99 25.87 -3.43 16.27
CA LEU A 99 25.86 -3.82 14.85
C LEU A 99 25.18 -5.17 14.65
N SER A 100 25.51 -6.17 15.47
CA SER A 100 24.88 -7.49 15.41
C SER A 100 23.36 -7.42 15.67
N ASP A 101 22.94 -6.61 16.64
CA ASP A 101 21.52 -6.39 16.95
C ASP A 101 20.80 -5.69 15.79
N LEU A 102 21.43 -4.69 15.15
CA LEU A 102 20.87 -4.01 13.97
C LEU A 102 20.72 -4.93 12.77
N LEU A 103 21.73 -5.77 12.49
CA LEU A 103 21.64 -6.76 11.40
C LEU A 103 20.54 -7.80 11.66
N THR A 104 20.41 -8.23 12.92
CA THR A 104 19.35 -9.14 13.33
C THR A 104 17.98 -8.49 13.12
N LEU A 105 17.80 -7.25 13.59
CA LEU A 105 16.55 -6.50 13.42
C LEU A 105 16.23 -6.29 11.93
N GLN A 106 17.22 -5.93 11.11
CA GLN A 106 17.04 -5.78 9.67
C GLN A 106 16.55 -7.08 9.03
N THR A 107 17.17 -8.21 9.39
CA THR A 107 16.79 -9.53 8.86
C THR A 107 15.36 -9.90 9.30
N THR A 108 15.00 -9.63 10.56
CA THR A 108 13.64 -9.84 11.06
C THR A 108 12.62 -8.99 10.31
N VAL A 109 12.87 -7.70 10.13
CA VAL A 109 11.96 -6.80 9.39
C VAL A 109 11.80 -7.26 7.95
N GLN A 110 12.88 -7.64 7.26
CA GLN A 110 12.79 -8.17 5.90
C GLN A 110 12.00 -9.48 5.83
N THR A 111 12.19 -10.37 6.81
CA THR A 111 11.44 -11.62 6.90
C THR A 111 9.95 -11.38 7.14
N ASP A 112 9.62 -10.46 8.05
CA ASP A 112 8.24 -10.11 8.37
C ASP A 112 7.54 -9.42 7.20
N GLN A 113 8.24 -8.54 6.46
CA GLN A 113 7.72 -7.95 5.23
C GLN A 113 7.42 -9.01 4.18
N THR A 114 8.35 -9.95 3.96
CA THR A 114 8.17 -11.04 2.99
C THR A 114 6.97 -11.92 3.37
N ARG A 115 6.85 -12.29 4.65
CA ARG A 115 5.72 -13.05 5.18
C ARG A 115 4.40 -12.30 5.01
N PHE A 116 4.38 -11.01 5.31
CA PHE A 116 3.18 -10.19 5.16
C PHE A 116 2.74 -10.08 3.71
N GLN A 117 3.68 -9.91 2.78
CA GLN A 117 3.40 -9.91 1.34
C GLN A 117 2.85 -11.25 0.86
N GLU A 118 3.44 -12.36 1.31
CA GLU A 118 2.97 -13.70 0.97
C GLU A 118 1.55 -13.94 1.49
N ILE A 119 1.29 -13.59 2.75
CA ILE A 119 -0.03 -13.69 3.35
C ILE A 119 -1.04 -12.85 2.57
N THR A 120 -0.73 -11.58 2.30
CA THR A 120 -1.62 -10.67 1.55
C THR A 120 -1.94 -11.23 0.17
N ARG A 121 -0.91 -11.66 -0.57
CA ARG A 121 -1.08 -12.29 -1.89
C ARG A 121 -1.95 -13.56 -1.81
N SER A 122 -1.74 -14.39 -0.79
CA SER A 122 -2.54 -15.61 -0.61
C SER A 122 -4.01 -15.30 -0.31
N TYR A 123 -4.29 -14.24 0.45
CA TYR A 123 -5.65 -13.78 0.72
C TYR A 123 -6.31 -13.21 -0.53
N ASP A 124 -5.60 -12.38 -1.31
CA ASP A 124 -6.12 -11.83 -2.55
C ASP A 124 -6.47 -12.94 -3.55
N LEU A 125 -5.61 -13.95 -3.68
CA LEU A 125 -5.88 -15.12 -4.51
C LEU A 125 -7.08 -15.94 -4.01
N GLN A 126 -7.23 -16.09 -2.70
CA GLN A 126 -8.38 -16.78 -2.12
C GLN A 126 -9.69 -16.01 -2.35
N LEU A 127 -9.67 -14.68 -2.19
CA LEU A 127 -10.81 -13.81 -2.43
C LEU A 127 -11.21 -13.82 -3.91
N GLN A 128 -10.23 -13.72 -4.82
CA GLN A 128 -10.49 -13.80 -6.25
C GLN A 128 -11.10 -15.16 -6.61
N LYS A 129 -10.52 -16.25 -6.13
CA LYS A 129 -11.06 -17.60 -6.36
C LYS A 129 -12.47 -17.76 -5.82
N GLN A 130 -12.74 -17.28 -4.60
CA GLN A 130 -14.08 -17.35 -4.02
C GLN A 130 -15.09 -16.55 -4.84
N ALA A 131 -14.72 -15.35 -5.30
CA ALA A 131 -15.57 -14.55 -6.18
C ALA A 131 -15.86 -15.26 -7.51
N GLU A 132 -14.83 -15.86 -8.14
CA GLU A 132 -14.98 -16.63 -9.38
C GLU A 132 -15.86 -17.89 -9.18
N ASP A 133 -15.70 -18.59 -8.05
CA ASP A 133 -16.49 -19.76 -7.68
C ASP A 133 -17.96 -19.38 -7.42
N GLU A 134 -18.22 -18.28 -6.69
CA GLU A 134 -19.56 -17.75 -6.42
C GLU A 134 -20.24 -17.26 -7.70
N GLN A 135 -19.53 -16.54 -8.57
CA GLN A 135 -20.05 -16.08 -9.86
C GLN A 135 -20.38 -17.29 -10.75
N SER A 136 -19.51 -18.29 -10.79
CA SER A 136 -19.74 -19.53 -11.54
C SER A 136 -20.95 -20.31 -11.01
N ALA A 137 -21.10 -20.39 -9.68
CA ALA A 137 -22.25 -21.03 -9.04
C ALA A 137 -23.55 -20.27 -9.34
N ALA A 138 -23.56 -18.94 -9.19
CA ALA A 138 -24.71 -18.10 -9.52
C ALA A 138 -25.11 -18.23 -11.00
N MET A 139 -24.12 -18.31 -11.91
CA MET A 139 -24.37 -18.52 -13.34
C MET A 139 -25.00 -19.89 -13.62
N LEU A 140 -24.55 -20.95 -12.92
CA LEU A 140 -25.16 -22.28 -13.01
C LEU A 140 -26.59 -22.31 -12.46
N GLU A 141 -26.87 -21.58 -11.38
CA GLU A 141 -28.22 -21.44 -10.84
C GLU A 141 -29.14 -20.65 -11.78
N LEU A 142 -28.63 -19.57 -12.37
CA LEU A 142 -29.35 -18.80 -13.39
C LEU A 142 -29.70 -19.71 -14.58
N GLN A 143 -28.73 -20.47 -15.08
CA GLN A 143 -28.96 -21.46 -16.13
C GLN A 143 -30.05 -22.46 -15.75
N ARG A 144 -29.96 -23.07 -14.55
CA ARG A 144 -30.96 -24.05 -14.08
C ARG A 144 -32.35 -23.44 -14.00
N THR A 145 -32.44 -22.21 -13.52
CA THR A 145 -33.69 -21.44 -13.43
C THR A 145 -34.26 -21.19 -14.83
N LEU A 146 -33.45 -20.68 -15.76
CA LEU A 146 -33.88 -20.40 -17.13
C LEU A 146 -34.26 -21.67 -17.90
N GLU A 147 -33.59 -22.80 -17.62
CA GLU A 147 -33.92 -24.10 -18.18
C GLU A 147 -35.22 -24.69 -17.60
N ALA A 148 -35.59 -24.34 -16.37
CA ALA A 148 -36.84 -24.78 -15.75
C ALA A 148 -38.07 -23.99 -16.25
N LEU A 149 -37.86 -22.77 -16.75
CA LEU A 149 -38.90 -21.93 -17.31
C LEU A 149 -39.40 -22.44 -18.68
N LYS A 150 -40.58 -21.95 -19.08
CA LYS A 150 -41.13 -22.21 -20.42
C LYS A 150 -40.30 -21.45 -21.47
N PRO A 151 -40.08 -22.01 -22.68
CA PRO A 151 -39.24 -21.38 -23.71
C PRO A 151 -39.59 -19.93 -24.03
N ALA A 152 -40.89 -19.58 -24.07
CA ALA A 152 -41.36 -18.22 -24.30
C ALA A 152 -40.97 -17.25 -23.17
N GLN A 153 -41.02 -17.69 -21.91
CA GLN A 153 -40.61 -16.87 -20.76
C GLN A 153 -39.10 -16.72 -20.68
N THR A 154 -38.36 -17.78 -21.04
CA THR A 154 -36.89 -17.72 -21.15
C THR A 154 -36.46 -16.69 -22.18
N LYS A 155 -37.12 -16.65 -23.35
CA LYS A 155 -36.88 -15.60 -24.36
C LYS A 155 -37.07 -14.19 -23.78
N GLU A 156 -38.21 -13.92 -23.14
CA GLU A 156 -38.48 -12.60 -22.56
C GLU A 156 -37.42 -12.20 -21.53
N GLN A 157 -36.98 -13.15 -20.70
CA GLN A 157 -35.93 -12.88 -19.71
C GLN A 157 -34.57 -12.61 -20.35
N LEU A 158 -34.21 -13.34 -21.42
CA LEU A 158 -32.97 -13.11 -22.16
C LEU A 158 -32.96 -11.75 -22.87
N VAL A 159 -34.10 -11.30 -23.40
CA VAL A 159 -34.22 -9.96 -24.00
C VAL A 159 -34.06 -8.87 -22.92
N LYS A 160 -34.66 -9.03 -21.75
CA LYS A 160 -34.46 -8.09 -20.63
C LYS A 160 -33.01 -8.04 -20.17
N MET A 161 -32.36 -9.20 -20.02
CA MET A 161 -30.93 -9.25 -19.68
C MET A 161 -30.06 -8.57 -20.75
N TRP A 162 -30.47 -8.65 -22.01
CA TRP A 162 -29.78 -7.98 -23.11
C TRP A 162 -29.94 -6.46 -23.07
N GLU A 163 -31.13 -5.98 -22.71
CA GLU A 163 -31.42 -4.55 -22.49
C GLU A 163 -30.66 -4.01 -21.27
N ASP A 164 -30.49 -4.82 -20.21
CA ASP A 164 -29.75 -4.50 -18.99
C ASP A 164 -28.21 -4.61 -19.14
N GLU A 165 -27.68 -4.56 -20.37
CA GLU A 165 -26.25 -4.64 -20.71
C GLU A 165 -25.54 -5.97 -20.35
N ALA A 166 -26.25 -7.00 -19.87
CA ALA A 166 -25.69 -8.31 -19.52
C ALA A 166 -25.54 -9.26 -20.74
N ARG A 167 -24.96 -8.75 -21.83
CA ARG A 167 -24.84 -9.45 -23.12
C ARG A 167 -23.93 -10.68 -23.06
N ASP A 168 -22.83 -10.55 -22.32
CA ASP A 168 -21.84 -11.60 -22.11
C ASP A 168 -22.41 -12.79 -21.33
N ASP A 169 -23.24 -12.50 -20.33
CA ASP A 169 -23.92 -13.51 -19.51
C ASP A 169 -24.97 -14.27 -20.33
N VAL A 170 -25.71 -13.58 -21.19
CA VAL A 170 -26.67 -14.20 -22.11
C VAL A 170 -25.98 -15.21 -23.05
N ALA A 171 -24.85 -14.81 -23.64
CA ALA A 171 -24.06 -15.69 -24.50
C ALA A 171 -23.49 -16.89 -23.73
N ALA A 172 -22.97 -16.66 -22.51
CA ALA A 172 -22.42 -17.70 -21.65
C ALA A 172 -23.48 -18.73 -21.22
N VAL A 173 -24.66 -18.27 -20.79
CA VAL A 173 -25.77 -19.15 -20.38
C VAL A 173 -26.28 -19.97 -21.56
N LEU A 174 -26.52 -19.35 -22.72
CA LEU A 174 -27.00 -20.07 -23.90
C LEU A 174 -25.99 -21.11 -24.40
N THR A 175 -24.69 -20.84 -24.29
CA THR A 175 -23.65 -21.78 -24.71
C THR A 175 -23.62 -23.03 -23.84
N LYS A 176 -23.75 -22.86 -22.51
CA LYS A 176 -23.73 -23.93 -21.51
C LYS A 176 -25.07 -24.68 -21.37
N MET A 177 -26.16 -24.13 -21.92
CA MET A 177 -27.49 -24.73 -21.89
C MET A 177 -27.59 -26.05 -22.67
N ASN A 178 -28.43 -26.98 -22.19
CA ASN A 178 -28.69 -28.23 -22.91
C ASN A 178 -29.20 -27.95 -24.35
N VAL A 179 -28.64 -28.66 -25.33
CA VAL A 179 -28.92 -28.53 -26.78
C VAL A 179 -30.43 -28.54 -27.08
N ASP A 180 -31.19 -29.45 -26.46
CA ASP A 180 -32.63 -29.58 -26.71
C ASP A 180 -33.43 -28.37 -26.22
N LYS A 181 -33.09 -27.86 -25.03
CA LYS A 181 -33.75 -26.68 -24.46
C LYS A 181 -33.34 -25.42 -25.21
N ARG A 182 -32.06 -25.29 -25.57
CA ARG A 182 -31.55 -24.22 -26.41
C ARG A 182 -32.27 -24.17 -27.74
N LYS A 183 -32.42 -25.29 -28.44
CA LYS A 183 -33.17 -25.34 -29.70
C LYS A 183 -34.61 -24.83 -29.55
N ARG A 184 -35.29 -25.19 -28.46
CA ARG A 184 -36.66 -24.74 -28.18
C ARG A 184 -36.73 -23.24 -27.89
N VAL A 185 -35.80 -22.71 -27.10
CA VAL A 185 -35.71 -21.27 -26.80
C VAL A 185 -35.40 -20.46 -28.05
N LEU A 186 -34.41 -20.88 -28.85
CA LEU A 186 -34.06 -20.21 -30.12
C LEU A 186 -35.20 -20.26 -31.14
N ALA A 187 -36.04 -21.30 -31.10
CA ALA A 187 -37.22 -21.41 -31.97
C ALA A 187 -38.34 -20.41 -31.63
N GLU A 188 -38.28 -19.71 -30.49
CA GLU A 188 -39.21 -18.62 -30.14
C GLU A 188 -38.76 -17.25 -30.69
N PHE A 189 -37.52 -17.13 -31.17
CA PHE A 189 -36.96 -15.91 -31.80
C PHE A 189 -37.28 -15.85 -33.31
N LYS A 190 -38.58 -15.83 -33.67
CA LYS A 190 -39.03 -16.01 -35.06
C LYS A 190 -39.35 -14.73 -35.86
N GLN A 191 -39.55 -13.56 -35.25
CA GLN A 191 -40.05 -12.38 -35.96
C GLN A 191 -39.29 -11.08 -35.63
N GLY A 192 -38.94 -10.31 -36.68
CA GLY A 192 -38.51 -8.92 -36.60
C GLY A 192 -37.22 -8.70 -35.81
N ALA A 193 -37.25 -7.72 -34.88
CA ALA A 193 -36.11 -7.31 -34.06
C ALA A 193 -35.48 -8.47 -33.24
N ASP A 194 -36.24 -9.52 -32.95
CA ASP A 194 -35.76 -10.71 -32.26
C ASP A 194 -34.78 -11.55 -33.11
N ALA A 195 -34.88 -11.48 -34.44
CA ALA A 195 -34.00 -12.21 -35.36
C ALA A 195 -32.62 -11.55 -35.46
N ASP A 196 -32.56 -10.22 -35.38
CA ASP A 196 -31.31 -9.47 -35.36
C ASP A 196 -30.55 -9.71 -34.04
N LEU A 197 -31.27 -9.71 -32.91
CA LEU A 197 -30.75 -10.09 -31.59
C LEU A 197 -30.19 -11.50 -31.58
N LEU A 198 -30.92 -12.46 -32.17
CA LEU A 198 -30.46 -13.83 -32.31
C LEU A 198 -29.16 -13.93 -33.14
N ALA A 199 -29.07 -13.18 -34.24
CA ALA A 199 -27.88 -13.15 -35.08
C ALA A 199 -26.65 -12.58 -34.33
N GLU A 200 -26.86 -11.56 -33.48
CA GLU A 200 -25.81 -10.97 -32.66
C GLU A 200 -25.36 -11.92 -31.53
N ILE A 201 -26.30 -12.57 -30.85
CA ILE A 201 -26.01 -13.63 -29.86
C ILE A 201 -25.20 -14.76 -30.50
N LEU A 202 -25.61 -15.26 -31.67
CA LEU A 202 -24.88 -16.32 -32.38
C LEU A 202 -23.50 -15.86 -32.86
N LYS A 203 -23.34 -14.58 -33.21
CA LYS A 203 -22.04 -14.00 -33.56
C LYS A 203 -21.10 -13.99 -32.36
N MET A 204 -21.57 -13.62 -31.17
CA MET A 204 -20.79 -13.67 -29.93
C MET A 204 -20.41 -15.10 -29.52
N ILE A 205 -21.34 -16.04 -29.61
CA ILE A 205 -21.05 -17.46 -29.36
C ILE A 205 -19.99 -17.97 -30.34
N ARG A 206 -20.01 -17.52 -31.60
CA ARG A 206 -19.01 -17.89 -32.61
C ARG A 206 -17.65 -17.23 -32.39
N SER A 207 -17.59 -15.98 -31.92
CA SER A 207 -16.33 -15.29 -31.58
C SER A 207 -15.71 -15.83 -30.29
N GLY A 208 -16.45 -16.62 -29.50
CA GLY A 208 -16.00 -17.12 -28.21
C GLY A 208 -16.02 -16.04 -27.12
N GLU A 209 -16.74 -14.95 -27.34
CA GLU A 209 -16.95 -13.89 -26.35
C GLU A 209 -17.97 -14.36 -25.30
N PRO A 210 -17.75 -14.06 -24.01
CA PRO A 210 -16.72 -13.17 -23.43
C PRO A 210 -15.38 -13.84 -23.11
N VAL A 211 -15.27 -15.16 -23.22
CA VAL A 211 -14.09 -15.90 -22.71
C VAL A 211 -12.81 -15.52 -23.49
N ALA A 212 -12.91 -15.34 -24.81
CA ALA A 212 -11.79 -14.97 -25.65
C ALA A 212 -11.22 -13.57 -25.32
N SER A 213 -12.09 -12.59 -25.04
CA SER A 213 -11.66 -11.23 -24.68
C SER A 213 -11.04 -11.16 -23.29
N GLN A 214 -11.57 -11.92 -22.33
CA GLN A 214 -10.99 -12.02 -20.97
C GLN A 214 -9.60 -12.66 -20.98
N ILE A 215 -9.38 -13.71 -21.78
CA ILE A 215 -8.07 -14.34 -21.95
C ILE A 215 -7.06 -13.34 -22.54
N GLN A 216 -7.47 -12.60 -23.59
CA GLN A 216 -6.60 -11.61 -24.22
C GLN A 216 -6.21 -10.48 -23.26
N ALA A 217 -7.17 -9.95 -22.49
CA ALA A 217 -6.92 -8.92 -21.48
C ALA A 217 -5.96 -9.40 -20.37
N THR A 218 -6.11 -10.66 -19.95
CA THR A 218 -5.22 -11.27 -18.94
C THR A 218 -3.80 -11.43 -19.50
N LEU A 219 -3.66 -11.87 -20.76
CA LEU A 219 -2.37 -11.98 -21.44
C LEU A 219 -1.67 -10.62 -21.62
N ASP A 220 -2.42 -9.57 -21.97
CA ASP A 220 -1.90 -8.22 -22.09
C ASP A 220 -1.41 -7.67 -20.74
N THR A 221 -2.14 -7.96 -19.66
CA THR A 221 -1.77 -7.57 -18.29
C THR A 221 -0.48 -8.27 -17.84
N LEU A 222 -0.37 -9.58 -18.07
CA LEU A 222 0.86 -10.34 -17.79
C LEU A 222 2.04 -9.85 -18.65
N GLY A 223 1.78 -9.48 -19.90
CA GLY A 223 2.79 -8.90 -20.80
C GLY A 223 3.28 -7.52 -20.37
N GLN A 224 2.49 -6.75 -19.63
CA GLN A 224 2.90 -5.46 -19.06
C GLN A 224 3.76 -5.65 -17.80
N ILE A 225 3.37 -6.55 -16.91
CA ILE A 225 4.12 -6.87 -15.68
C ILE A 225 5.53 -7.35 -16.01
N ASN A 226 5.67 -8.22 -17.01
CA ASN A 226 6.96 -8.76 -17.45
C ASN A 226 7.83 -7.76 -18.25
N ARG A 227 7.32 -6.57 -18.60
CA ARG A 227 8.10 -5.48 -19.22
C ARG A 227 8.49 -4.38 -18.22
N SER A 228 7.90 -4.40 -17.03
CA SER A 228 8.17 -3.45 -15.95
C SER A 228 9.17 -3.95 -14.90
N GLU A 229 9.61 -5.21 -15.00
CA GLU A 229 10.81 -5.74 -14.35
C GLU A 229 12.03 -5.62 -15.27
#